data_AF-A0A968H805-F1
#
_entry.id   AF-A0A968H805-F1
#
_cell.length_a   1.000
_cell.length_b   1.000
_cell.length_c   1.000
_cell.angle_alpha   90.00
_cell.angle_beta   90.00
_cell.angle_gamma   90.00
#
_symmetry.space_group_name_H-M   'P 1'
#
loop_
_entity.id
_entity.type
_entity.pdbx_description
1 polymer ?
#
loop_
_entity_poly.entity_id
_entity_poly.type
_entity_poly.pdbx_seq_one_letter_code
_entity_poly.pdbx_strand_id
1 'polypeptide(L)' 'MKAPQYLLLVLLGLACCGWGFVAAHRWSSPRNLLPSLVTVLGVLLLMIGALLTFLPRFFLE' A
#
# COMPACT_ATOMS: atom_id res chain seq x y z
N MET A 1 21.33 8.12 -2.85
CA MET A 1 20.46 6.97 -2.54
C MET A 1 19.12 7.49 -2.03
N LYS A 2 18.01 7.33 -2.79
CA LYS A 2 16.66 7.78 -2.39
C LYS A 2 15.92 6.78 -1.48
N ALA A 3 16.59 5.72 -1.04
CA ALA A 3 16.06 4.66 -0.17
C ALA A 3 15.17 5.16 1.00
N PRO A 4 15.51 6.23 1.74
CA PRO A 4 14.64 6.67 2.83
C PRO A 4 13.28 7.21 2.36
N GLN A 5 13.17 7.71 1.12
CA GLN A 5 11.91 8.26 0.60
C GLN A 5 10.90 7.16 0.24
N TYR A 6 11.36 6.03 -0.29
CA TYR A 6 10.46 4.93 -0.69
C TYR A 6 10.02 4.06 0.49
N LEU A 7 10.75 4.10 1.61
CA LEU A 7 10.32 3.53 2.89
C LEU A 7 8.98 4.11 3.36
N LEU A 8 8.73 5.40 3.08
CA LEU A 8 7.43 6.02 3.40
C LEU A 8 6.29 5.35 2.63
N LEU A 9 6.49 4.96 1.36
CA LEU A 9 5.47 4.25 0.58
C LEU A 9 5.15 2.88 1.20
N VAL A 10 6.17 2.18 1.69
CA VAL A 10 5.99 0.89 2.39
C VAL A 10 5.16 1.07 3.66
N LEU A 11 5.49 2.06 4.49
CA LEU A 11 4.78 2.36 5.73
C LEU A 11 3.33 2.80 5.47
N LEU A 12 3.11 3.63 4.45
CA LEU A 12 1.79 4.09 4.05
C LEU A 12 0.95 2.93 3.51
N GLY A 13 1.56 2.05 2.71
CA GLY A 13 0.94 0.81 2.25
C GLY A 13 0.52 -0.11 3.39
N LEU A 14 1.39 -0.32 4.39
CA LEU A 14 1.08 -1.08 5.61
C LEU A 14 -0.08 -0.47 6.39
N ALA A 15 -0.10 0.85 6.57
CA ALA A 15 -1.18 1.54 7.26
C ALA A 15 -2.53 1.40 6.51
N CYS A 16 -2.52 1.56 5.19
CA CYS A 16 -3.70 1.37 4.33
C CYS A 16 -4.22 -0.08 4.38
N CYS A 17 -3.33 -1.08 4.32
CA CYS A 17 -3.73 -2.48 4.45
C CYS A 17 -4.29 -2.77 5.84
N GLY A 18 -3.58 -2.39 6.90
CA GLY A 18 -3.98 -2.66 8.27
C GLY A 18 -5.35 -2.09 8.62
N TRP A 19 -5.60 -0.82 8.25
CA TRP A 19 -6.92 -0.22 8.44
C TRP A 19 -7.95 -0.76 7.44
N GLY A 20 -7.59 -0.86 6.16
CA GLY A 20 -8.47 -1.25 5.07
C GLY A 20 -9.05 -2.66 5.22
N PHE A 21 -8.22 -3.65 5.60
CA PHE A 21 -8.68 -5.02 5.84
C PHE A 21 -9.72 -5.06 6.97
N VAL A 22 -9.44 -4.38 8.09
CA VAL A 22 -10.35 -4.34 9.24
C VAL A 22 -11.63 -3.58 8.91
N ALA A 23 -11.52 -2.43 8.24
CA ALA A 23 -12.66 -1.61 7.89
C ALA A 23 -13.56 -2.27 6.84
N ALA A 24 -12.99 -2.94 5.83
CA ALA A 24 -13.74 -3.65 4.80
C ALA A 24 -14.55 -4.80 5.38
N HIS A 25 -14.03 -5.49 6.40
CA HIS A 25 -14.76 -6.53 7.09
C HIS A 25 -15.88 -5.98 8.01
N ARG A 26 -15.67 -4.81 8.61
CA ARG A 26 -16.63 -4.21 9.56
C ARG A 26 -17.76 -3.42 8.91
N TRP A 27 -17.55 -2.85 7.73
CA TRP A 27 -18.55 -2.01 7.07
C TRP A 27 -19.53 -2.85 6.26
N SER A 28 -20.80 -2.47 6.25
CA SER A 28 -21.81 -3.13 5.43
C SER A 28 -21.72 -2.68 3.97
N SER A 29 -22.16 -3.54 3.05
CA SER A 29 -22.34 -3.15 1.65
C SER A 29 -23.37 -2.01 1.54
N PRO A 30 -23.15 -0.98 0.68
CA PRO A 30 -22.03 -0.83 -0.27
C PRO A 30 -20.83 -0.05 0.30
N ARG A 31 -20.88 0.38 1.55
CA ARG A 31 -19.85 1.25 2.14
C ARG A 31 -18.49 0.55 2.24
N ASN A 32 -18.47 -0.78 2.36
CA ASN A 32 -17.26 -1.60 2.36
C ASN A 32 -16.42 -1.51 1.08
N LEU A 33 -16.97 -0.97 -0.02
CA LEU A 33 -16.22 -0.74 -1.25
C LEU A 33 -15.04 0.21 -1.01
N LEU A 34 -15.26 1.30 -0.26
CA LEU A 34 -14.22 2.31 0.01
C LEU A 34 -13.00 1.73 0.74
N PRO A 35 -13.13 1.05 1.90
CA PRO A 35 -11.99 0.41 2.56
C PRO A 35 -11.39 -0.74 1.75
N SER A 36 -12.17 -1.43 0.90
CA SER A 36 -11.62 -2.44 -0.01
C SER A 36 -10.69 -1.81 -1.05
N LEU A 37 -11.08 -0.68 -1.64
CA LEU A 37 -10.22 0.11 -2.54
C LEU A 37 -8.97 0.63 -1.85
N VAL A 38 -9.10 1.12 -0.59
CA VAL A 38 -7.95 1.54 0.21
C VAL A 38 -6.98 0.39 0.48
N THR A 39 -7.50 -0.82 0.71
CA THR A 39 -6.68 -2.02 0.88
C THR A 39 -5.88 -2.33 -0.37
N VAL A 40 -6.54 -2.32 -1.54
CA VAL A 40 -5.88 -2.54 -2.84
C VAL A 40 -4.80 -1.48 -3.09
N LEU A 41 -5.11 -0.21 -2.83
CA LEU A 41 -4.13 0.88 -2.93
C LEU A 41 -2.94 0.64 -1.98
N GLY A 42 -3.21 0.20 -0.76
CA GLY A 42 -2.18 -0.14 0.22
C GLY A 42 -1.23 -1.24 -0.27
N VAL A 43 -1.77 -2.30 -0.88
CA VAL A 43 -0.97 -3.38 -1.48
C VAL A 43 -0.07 -2.83 -2.59
N LEU A 44 -0.60 -1.99 -3.48
CA LEU A 44 0.18 -1.37 -4.56
C LEU A 44 1.32 -0.49 -4.02
N LEU A 45 1.04 0.37 -3.05
CA LEU A 45 2.05 1.23 -2.42
C LEU A 45 3.14 0.41 -1.73
N LEU A 46 2.75 -0.68 -1.05
CA LEU A 46 3.69 -1.58 -0.37
C LEU A 46 4.60 -2.28 -1.37
N MET A 47 4.05 -2.82 -2.46
CA MET A 47 4.85 -3.49 -3.51
C MET A 47 5.78 -2.51 -4.23
N ILE A 48 5.28 -1.35 -4.66
CA ILE A 48 6.09 -0.34 -5.35
C ILE A 48 7.17 0.21 -4.41
N GLY A 49 6.81 0.52 -3.17
CA GLY A 49 7.76 1.00 -2.16
C GLY A 49 8.86 0.00 -1.88
N ALA A 50 8.51 -1.28 -1.70
CA ALA A 50 9.47 -2.35 -1.50
C ALA A 50 10.39 -2.50 -2.73
N LEU A 51 9.81 -2.53 -3.93
CA LEU A 51 10.57 -2.68 -5.17
C LEU A 51 11.55 -1.52 -5.36
N LEU A 52 11.13 -0.28 -5.16
CA LEU A 52 12.02 0.89 -5.30
C LEU A 52 13.07 0.98 -4.17
N THR A 53 12.78 0.42 -3.00
CA THR A 53 13.72 0.40 -1.87
C THR A 53 14.82 -0.64 -2.09
N PHE A 54 14.45 -1.86 -2.49
CA PHE A 54 15.38 -2.99 -2.60
C PHE A 54 15.96 -3.18 -4.01
N LEU A 55 15.21 -2.80 -5.06
CA LEU A 55 15.61 -2.85 -6.46
C LEU A 55 15.40 -1.48 -7.15
N PRO A 56 16.18 -0.45 -6.80
CA PRO A 56 15.96 0.93 -7.25
C PRO A 56 16.09 1.16 -8.77
N ARG A 57 16.59 0.17 -9.53
CA ARG A 57 16.69 0.23 -11.00
C ARG A 57 15.67 -0.65 -11.73
N PHE A 58 14.76 -1.29 -11.01
CA PHE A 58 13.81 -2.26 -11.60
C PHE A 58 13.00 -1.72 -12.79
N PHE A 59 12.67 -0.42 -12.80
CA PHE A 59 11.89 0.21 -13.88
C PHE A 59 12.75 0.89 -14.96
N LEU A 60 14.08 0.83 -14.85
CA LEU A 60 15.01 1.45 -15.80
C LEU A 60 15.67 0.42 -16.73
N GLU A 61 15.52 -0.87 -16.42
CA GLU A 61 15.97 -2.03 -17.20
C GLU A 61 14.76 -2.71 -17.83
#